data_AF-A0A7X3NND5-F1
#
_entry.id   AF-A0A7X3NND5-F1
#
_cell.length_a   1.000
_cell.length_b   1.000
_cell.length_c   1.000
_cell.angle_alpha   90.00
_cell.angle_beta   90.00
_cell.angle_gamma   90.00
#
_symmetry.space_group_name_H-M   'P 1'
#
loop_
_entity.id
_entity.type
_entity.pdbx_description
1 polymer ?
#
loop_
_entity_poly.entity_id
_entity_poly.type
_entity_poly.pdbx_seq_one_letter_code
_entity_poly.pdbx_strand_id
1 'polypeptide(L)' 'VKAANVKLVGKEQVGGGFVTVLVRGDVGAVQAATDAGAEAAKAVGELVSVHVIPRPHADVETILGGGSEEPKSSSK' A
#
# COMPACT_ATOMS: atom_id res chain seq x y z
N VAL A 1 7.71 -1.43 8.84
CA VAL A 1 8.13 -1.38 7.42
C VAL A 1 9.60 -1.73 7.34
N LYS A 2 9.98 -2.78 6.58
CA LYS A 2 11.32 -3.39 6.63
C LYS A 2 12.27 -2.93 5.50
N ALA A 3 11.73 -2.49 4.36
CA ALA A 3 12.51 -2.11 3.17
C ALA A 3 12.74 -0.59 3.04
N ALA A 4 11.77 0.22 3.49
CA ALA A 4 11.84 1.68 3.42
C ALA A 4 10.93 2.33 4.47
N ASN A 5 11.14 3.61 4.74
CA ASN A 5 10.31 4.40 5.66
C ASN A 5 8.99 4.80 4.96
N VAL A 6 8.01 3.90 5.01
CA VAL A 6 6.69 4.08 4.38
C VAL A 6 5.57 3.77 5.38
N LYS A 7 4.37 4.29 5.13
CA LYS A 7 3.16 4.01 5.90
C LYS A 7 2.21 3.14 5.09
N LEU A 8 1.68 2.09 5.70
CA LEU A 8 0.64 1.27 5.09
C LEU A 8 -0.69 2.00 5.28
N VAL A 9 -1.40 2.27 4.18
CA VAL A 9 -2.68 2.99 4.20
C VAL A 9 -3.83 2.03 4.43
N GLY A 10 -3.74 0.85 3.83
CA GLY A 10 -4.74 -0.19 3.97
C GLY A 10 -4.57 -1.28 2.93
N LYS A 11 -5.45 -2.27 3.01
CA LYS A 11 -5.62 -3.33 2.01
C LYS A 11 -7.03 -3.20 1.43
N GLU A 12 -7.12 -3.05 0.13
CA GLU A 12 -8.39 -3.01 -0.60
C GLU A 12 -8.67 -4.39 -1.21
N GLN A 13 -9.88 -4.89 -1.00
CA GLN A 13 -10.32 -6.18 -1.53
C GLN A 13 -11.45 -5.94 -2.52
N VAL A 14 -11.14 -6.04 -3.81
CA VAL A 14 -12.09 -5.72 -4.89
C VAL A 14 -13.02 -6.92 -5.19
N GLY A 15 -12.71 -8.09 -4.64
CA GLY A 15 -13.42 -9.34 -4.90
C GLY A 15 -12.73 -10.21 -5.97
N GLY A 16 -13.24 -11.43 -6.20
CA GLY A 16 -12.65 -12.35 -7.18
C GLY A 16 -11.24 -12.86 -6.85
N GLY A 17 -10.82 -12.76 -5.58
CA GLY A 17 -9.47 -13.12 -5.13
C GLY A 17 -8.42 -12.01 -5.29
N PHE A 18 -8.80 -10.84 -5.80
CA PHE A 18 -7.88 -9.72 -5.96
C PHE A 18 -7.78 -8.87 -4.70
N VAL A 19 -6.55 -8.70 -4.23
CA VAL A 19 -6.22 -7.87 -3.07
C VAL A 19 -5.13 -6.87 -3.48
N THR A 20 -5.34 -5.59 -3.18
CA THR A 20 -4.38 -4.52 -3.46
C THR A 20 -3.94 -3.87 -2.15
N VAL A 21 -2.65 -3.71 -1.93
CA VAL A 21 -2.11 -3.03 -0.75
C VAL A 21 -1.65 -1.64 -1.15
N LEU A 22 -2.08 -0.62 -0.39
CA LEU A 22 -1.71 0.77 -0.63
C LEU A 22 -0.69 1.24 0.40
N VAL A 23 0.35 1.92 -0.09
CA VAL A 23 1.49 2.38 0.70
C VAL A 23 1.78 3.85 0.36
N ARG A 24 2.11 4.65 1.38
CA ARG A 24 2.44 6.08 1.24
C ARG A 24 3.82 6.37 1.80
N GLY A 25 4.47 7.39 1.24
CA GLY A 25 5.76 7.89 1.68
C GLY A 25 6.40 8.73 0.59
N ASP A 26 7.68 9.04 0.77
CA ASP A 26 8.48 9.69 -0.26
C ASP A 26 8.62 8.79 -1.49
N VAL A 27 8.72 9.39 -2.67
CA VAL A 27 8.78 8.66 -3.96
C VAL A 27 9.86 7.57 -3.95
N GLY A 28 11.04 7.87 -3.42
CA GLY A 28 12.14 6.90 -3.32
C GLY A 28 11.85 5.76 -2.33
N ALA A 29 11.16 6.06 -1.22
CA ALA A 29 10.78 5.06 -0.22
C ALA A 29 9.66 4.14 -0.75
N VAL A 30 8.67 4.71 -1.43
CA VAL A 30 7.57 3.95 -2.05
C VAL A 30 8.09 3.05 -3.17
N GLN A 31 9.03 3.53 -3.99
CA GLN A 31 9.67 2.71 -5.03
C GLN A 31 10.34 1.47 -4.43
N ALA A 32 11.22 1.65 -3.44
CA ALA A 32 11.93 0.55 -2.80
C ALA A 32 10.99 -0.44 -2.09
N ALA A 33 9.95 0.07 -1.41
CA ALA A 33 8.95 -0.77 -0.78
C ALA A 33 8.15 -1.61 -1.79
N THR A 34 7.86 -1.01 -2.94
CA THR A 34 7.07 -1.62 -4.00
C THR A 34 7.88 -2.69 -4.75
N ASP A 35 9.16 -2.43 -5.03
CA ASP A 35 10.07 -3.40 -5.66
C ASP A 35 10.29 -4.63 -4.75
N ALA A 36 10.56 -4.41 -3.46
CA ALA A 36 10.69 -5.49 -2.49
C ALA A 36 9.37 -6.27 -2.29
N GLY A 37 8.23 -5.56 -2.33
CA GLY A 37 6.90 -6.17 -2.26
C GLY A 37 6.58 -7.02 -3.49
N ALA A 38 7.00 -6.58 -4.68
CA ALA A 38 6.80 -7.30 -5.94
C ALA A 38 7.57 -8.62 -5.96
N GLU A 39 8.83 -8.63 -5.51
CA GLU A 39 9.63 -9.85 -5.39
C GLU A 39 9.02 -10.82 -4.39
N ALA A 40 8.62 -10.33 -3.22
CA ALA A 40 7.97 -11.16 -2.21
C ALA A 40 6.64 -11.73 -2.74
N ALA A 41 5.81 -10.92 -3.37
CA ALA A 41 4.52 -11.35 -3.92
C ALA A 41 4.67 -12.41 -5.01
N LYS A 42 5.67 -12.29 -5.90
CA LYS A 42 5.99 -13.32 -6.90
C LYS A 42 6.46 -14.63 -6.29
N ALA A 43 7.12 -14.59 -5.14
CA ALA A 43 7.64 -15.79 -4.48
C ALA A 43 6.53 -16.61 -3.77
N VAL A 44 5.49 -15.94 -3.26
CA VAL A 44 4.39 -16.61 -2.54
C VAL A 44 3.09 -16.74 -3.33
N GLY A 45 2.95 -16.08 -4.48
CA GLY A 45 1.72 -16.13 -5.28
C GLY A 45 1.83 -15.43 -6.64
N GLU A 46 0.66 -15.06 -7.17
CA GLU A 46 0.55 -14.41 -8.47
C GLU A 46 0.47 -12.88 -8.31
N LEU A 47 1.47 -12.19 -8.86
CA LEU A 47 1.51 -10.74 -8.89
C LEU A 47 0.83 -10.23 -10.16
N VAL A 48 -0.26 -9.48 -9.99
CA VAL A 48 -1.04 -8.94 -11.11
C VAL A 48 -0.42 -7.66 -11.66
N SER A 49 -0.15 -6.67 -10.80
CA SER A 49 0.37 -5.37 -11.20
C SER A 49 1.08 -4.67 -10.05
N VAL A 50 2.02 -3.82 -10.42
CA VAL A 50 2.84 -3.00 -9.53
C VAL A 50 2.92 -1.61 -10.13
N HIS A 51 2.59 -0.59 -9.34
CA HIS A 51 2.57 0.78 -9.83
C HIS A 51 2.91 1.77 -8.73
N VAL A 52 3.68 2.80 -9.10
CA VAL A 52 4.05 3.91 -8.22
C VAL A 52 3.53 5.19 -8.84
N ILE A 53 2.83 5.99 -8.03
CA ILE A 53 2.29 7.29 -8.42
C ILE A 53 3.00 8.37 -7.58
N PRO A 54 3.99 9.08 -8.15
CA PRO A 54 4.80 10.04 -7.39
C PRO A 54 4.03 11.26 -6.88
N ARG A 55 3.01 11.71 -7.61
CA ARG A 55 2.12 12.82 -7.21
C ARG A 55 0.67 12.48 -7.52
N PRO A 56 -0.04 11.84 -6.57
CA PRO A 56 -1.48 11.63 -6.71
C PRO A 56 -2.21 12.97 -6.67
N HIS A 57 -3.31 13.08 -7.42
CA HIS A 57 -4.20 14.24 -7.33
C HIS A 57 -4.98 14.18 -6.01
N ALA A 58 -5.29 15.33 -5.40
CA ALA A 58 -5.95 15.40 -4.08
C ALA A 58 -7.29 14.65 -4.03
N ASP A 59 -8.07 14.70 -5.11
CA ASP A 59 -9.36 13.99 -5.21
C ASP A 59 -9.19 12.46 -5.12
N VAL A 60 -8.06 11.94 -5.59
CA VAL A 60 -7.74 10.50 -5.55
C VAL A 60 -7.52 10.04 -4.11
N GLU A 61 -7.03 10.92 -3.23
CA GLU A 61 -6.83 10.60 -1.81
C GLU A 61 -8.14 10.49 -1.04
N THR A 62 -9.16 11.24 -1.46
CA THR A 62 -10.49 11.21 -0.85
C THR A 62 -11.24 9.93 -1.22
N ILE A 63 -11.06 9.44 -2.45
CA ILE A 63 -11.71 8.23 -2.96
C ILE A 63 -11.02 6.96 -2.50
N LEU A 64 -9.69 6.91 -2.54
CA LEU A 64 -8.91 5.71 -2.18
C LEU A 64 -8.78 5.50 -0.66
N GLY A 65 -9.49 6.28 0.14
CA GLY A 65 -9.49 6.11 1.58
C GLY A 65 -8.13 6.43 2.19
N GLY A 66 -7.91 7.73 2.46
CA GLY A 66 -7.36 8.11 3.77
C GLY A 66 -8.32 7.76 4.92
N GLY A 67 -9.00 6.59 4.84
CA GLY A 67 -9.84 6.08 5.89
C GLY A 67 -8.97 5.81 7.09
N SER A 68 -9.28 6.52 8.16
CA SER A 68 -8.86 6.27 9.53
C SER A 68 -8.80 4.76 9.87
N GLU A 69 -7.65 4.13 9.66
CA GLU A 69 -7.19 3.16 10.64
C GLU A 69 -6.48 3.96 11.74
N GLU A 70 -7.30 4.49 12.66
CA GLU A 70 -6.86 4.61 14.04
C GLU A 70 -6.32 3.24 14.44
N PRO A 71 -5.08 3.13 14.96
CA PRO A 71 -4.72 1.92 15.66
C PRO A 71 -5.73 1.83 16.80
N LYS A 72 -6.55 0.78 16.85
CA LYS A 72 -7.37 0.50 18.03
C LYS A 72 -6.41 0.40 19.19
N SER A 73 -6.31 1.50 19.93
CA SER A 73 -5.67 1.64 21.22
C SER A 73 -6.26 0.54 22.07
N SER A 74 -5.52 -0.55 22.22
CA SER A 74 -5.65 -1.43 23.36
C SER A 74 -5.25 -0.61 24.59
N SER A 75 -6.19 0.16 25.13
CA SER A 75 -6.03 0.74 26.45
C SER A 75 -7.39 0.85 27.13
N LYS A 76 -7.66 -0.23 27.86
CA LYS A 76 -8.65 -0.45 28.93
C LYS A 76 -10.07 -0.84 28.55
#